data_AF-A0A9E7R395-F1
#
_entry.id   AF-A0A9E7R395-F1
#
_cell.length_a   1.000
_cell.length_b   1.000
_cell.length_c   1.000
_cell.angle_alpha   90.00
_cell.angle_beta   90.00
_cell.angle_gamma   90.00
#
_symmetry.space_group_name_H-M   'P 1'
#
loop_
_entity.id
_entity.type
_entity.pdbx_description
1 polymer ?
#
loop_
_entity_poly.entity_id
_entity_poly.type
_entity_poly.pdbx_seq_one_letter_code
_entity_poly.pdbx_strand_id
1 'polypeptide(L)'
;MAATVRTATETTGGRTLGGFGYRAETMTTAHWVVAGLAAVTGGIHAYLYLTQGFLPFGFAAVVFFAAVLGLLLNVYRRALYALGIPFTLGQVAMWYLQGMPDFTLGVVDKAVQLALVAMLVYLLLNERRLVARSR
;
A
#
# COMPACT_ATOMS: atom_id res chain seq x y z
N MET A 1 -8.12 -20.74 65.34
CA MET A 1 -8.67 -21.49 64.18
C MET A 1 -9.92 -20.76 63.70
N ALA A 2 -9.83 -20.05 62.56
CA ALA A 2 -10.93 -19.55 61.70
C ALA A 2 -10.30 -18.50 60.73
N ALA A 3 -9.84 -18.94 59.55
CA ALA A 3 -10.55 -18.84 58.27
C ALA A 3 -10.35 -17.49 57.57
N THR A 4 -9.22 -17.38 56.85
CA THR A 4 -8.89 -16.31 55.91
C THR A 4 -9.87 -16.36 54.72
N VAL A 5 -10.72 -15.36 54.60
CA VAL A 5 -11.58 -15.15 53.43
C VAL A 5 -10.71 -14.63 52.28
N ARG A 6 -10.41 -15.49 51.30
CA ARG A 6 -9.86 -15.09 49.99
C ARG A 6 -11.00 -14.51 49.15
N THR A 7 -11.00 -13.21 48.91
CA THR A 7 -11.81 -12.58 47.86
C THR A 7 -11.31 -13.07 46.50
N ALA A 8 -12.15 -13.85 45.82
CA ALA A 8 -11.94 -14.27 44.45
C ALA A 8 -11.94 -13.05 43.53
N THR A 9 -10.89 -12.93 42.73
CA THR A 9 -10.84 -12.05 41.57
C THR A 9 -11.95 -12.44 40.61
N GLU A 10 -12.94 -11.57 40.46
CA GLU A 10 -13.95 -11.65 39.41
C GLU A 10 -13.26 -11.35 38.08
N THR A 11 -12.72 -12.38 37.45
CA THR A 11 -12.37 -12.38 36.04
C THR A 11 -13.68 -12.23 35.28
N THR A 12 -14.09 -10.98 35.01
CA THR A 12 -15.14 -10.68 34.06
C THR A 12 -14.65 -11.20 32.71
N GLY A 13 -15.03 -12.44 32.42
CA GLY A 13 -14.87 -13.06 31.13
C GLY A 13 -15.62 -12.22 30.11
N GLY A 14 -14.87 -11.39 29.39
CA GLY A 14 -15.30 -10.81 28.13
C GLY A 14 -15.61 -11.97 27.20
N ARG A 15 -16.87 -12.39 27.21
CA ARG A 15 -17.44 -13.39 26.32
C ARG A 15 -17.34 -12.82 24.92
N THR A 16 -16.26 -13.13 24.20
CA THR A 16 -16.15 -12.90 22.76
C THR A 16 -17.15 -13.81 22.08
N LEU A 17 -18.39 -13.32 21.97
CA LEU A 17 -19.36 -13.88 21.05
C LEU A 17 -18.73 -13.79 19.65
N GLY A 18 -18.51 -14.96 19.05
CA GLY A 18 -17.94 -15.09 17.71
C GLY A 18 -18.78 -14.33 16.70
N GLY A 19 -18.39 -13.10 16.44
CA GLY A 19 -18.71 -12.39 15.21
C GLY A 19 -17.44 -12.34 14.38
N PHE A 20 -17.55 -12.53 13.08
CA PHE A 20 -16.49 -12.24 12.12
C PHE A 20 -16.10 -10.77 12.21
N GLY A 21 -15.29 -10.43 13.21
CA GLY A 21 -14.72 -9.11 13.37
C GLY A 21 -13.67 -8.93 12.30
N TYR A 22 -14.05 -8.41 11.14
CA TYR A 22 -13.10 -7.80 10.24
C TYR A 22 -12.50 -6.62 11.00
N ARG A 23 -11.35 -6.84 11.64
CA ARG A 23 -10.55 -5.73 12.16
C ARG A 23 -10.03 -4.98 10.93
N ALA A 24 -10.79 -3.97 10.49
CA ALA A 24 -10.32 -3.07 9.47
C ALA A 24 -9.08 -2.37 10.00
N GLU A 25 -7.92 -2.75 9.47
CA GLU A 25 -6.65 -2.09 9.76
C GLU A 25 -6.78 -0.62 9.34
N THR A 26 -6.72 0.30 10.31
CA THR A 26 -6.94 1.73 10.04
C THR A 26 -5.89 2.27 9.07
N MET A 27 -6.30 3.10 8.12
CA MET A 27 -5.39 3.81 7.21
C MET A 27 -4.55 4.81 8.02
N THR A 28 -3.25 4.58 8.13
CA THR A 28 -2.32 5.57 8.67
C THR A 28 -1.98 6.64 7.62
N THR A 29 -1.41 7.76 8.05
CA THR A 29 -0.93 8.82 7.13
C THR A 29 -0.02 8.28 6.02
N ALA A 30 0.85 7.31 6.33
CA ALA A 30 1.73 6.69 5.33
C ALA A 30 0.95 5.97 4.21
N HIS A 31 -0.19 5.34 4.53
CA HIS A 31 -1.03 4.70 3.53
C HIS A 31 -1.68 5.74 2.61
N TRP A 32 -2.14 6.86 3.16
CA TRP A 32 -2.69 7.96 2.37
C TRP A 32 -1.65 8.58 1.44
N VAL A 33 -0.40 8.74 1.91
CA VAL A 33 0.71 9.21 1.07
C VAL A 33 0.96 8.23 -0.09
N VAL A 34 1.01 6.92 0.19
CA VAL A 34 1.17 5.89 -0.86
C VAL A 34 0.02 5.94 -1.87
N ALA A 35 -1.23 6.04 -1.40
CA ALA A 35 -2.40 6.15 -2.27
C ALA A 35 -2.32 7.41 -3.16
N GLY A 36 -1.93 8.55 -2.59
CA GLY A 36 -1.76 9.80 -3.32
C GLY A 36 -0.68 9.72 -4.40
N LEU A 37 0.50 9.20 -4.04
CA LEU A 37 1.61 9.02 -5.00
C LEU A 37 1.22 8.08 -6.15
N ALA A 38 0.59 6.94 -5.83
CA ALA A 38 0.11 6.00 -6.83
C ALA A 38 -0.98 6.61 -7.74
N ALA A 39 -1.90 7.40 -7.18
CA ALA A 39 -2.94 8.09 -7.94
C ALA A 39 -2.34 9.15 -8.89
N VAL A 40 -1.32 9.89 -8.46
CA VAL A 40 -0.60 10.86 -9.33
C VAL A 40 0.06 10.12 -10.49
N THR A 41 0.82 9.07 -10.22
CA THR A 41 1.46 8.24 -11.26
C THR A 41 0.43 7.65 -12.22
N GLY A 42 -0.67 7.09 -11.70
CA GLY A 42 -1.76 6.55 -12.50
C GLY A 42 -2.43 7.60 -13.39
N GLY A 43 -2.64 8.81 -12.86
CA GLY A 43 -3.18 9.95 -13.62
C GLY A 43 -2.26 10.41 -14.74
N ILE A 44 -0.95 10.46 -14.48
CA ILE A 44 0.07 10.75 -15.51
C ILE A 44 0.01 9.70 -16.63
N HIS A 45 -0.01 8.42 -16.29
CA HIS A 45 -0.08 7.34 -17.29
C HIS A 45 -1.39 7.34 -18.06
N ALA A 46 -2.51 7.67 -17.40
CA ALA A 46 -3.79 7.84 -18.09
C ALA A 46 -3.73 9.00 -19.09
N TYR A 47 -3.17 10.15 -18.69
CA TYR A 47 -2.97 11.29 -19.59
C TYR A 47 -2.09 10.94 -20.79
N LEU A 48 -0.95 10.27 -20.56
CA LEU A 48 -0.05 9.83 -21.63
C LEU A 48 -0.74 8.85 -22.59
N TYR A 49 -1.55 7.92 -22.07
CA TYR A 49 -2.33 7.01 -22.90
C TYR A 49 -3.36 7.76 -23.76
N LEU A 50 -4.12 8.67 -23.16
CA LEU A 50 -5.16 9.42 -23.86
C LEU A 50 -4.60 10.35 -24.94
N THR A 51 -3.35 10.81 -24.79
CA THR A 51 -2.70 11.73 -25.75
C THR A 51 -1.84 11.02 -26.79
N GLN A 52 -1.26 9.86 -26.48
CA GLN A 52 -0.32 9.15 -27.35
C GLN A 52 -0.84 7.81 -27.89
N GLY A 53 -1.90 7.26 -27.30
CA GLY A 53 -2.49 5.97 -27.70
C GLY A 53 -1.62 4.74 -27.39
N PHE A 54 -0.50 4.90 -26.66
CA PHE A 54 0.41 3.79 -26.37
C PHE A 54 -0.13 2.90 -25.25
N LEU A 55 -0.62 1.71 -25.61
CA LEU A 55 -1.31 0.77 -24.71
C LEU A 55 -0.60 0.50 -23.37
N PRO A 56 0.74 0.37 -23.29
CA PRO A 56 1.42 0.17 -22.00
C PRO A 56 1.15 1.28 -20.98
N PHE A 57 0.96 2.53 -21.39
CA PHE A 57 0.57 3.60 -20.47
C PHE A 57 -0.83 3.39 -19.92
N GLY A 58 -1.79 2.97 -20.76
CA GLY A 58 -3.15 2.69 -20.32
C GLY A 58 -3.19 1.51 -19.33
N PHE A 59 -2.43 0.46 -19.62
CA PHE A 59 -2.27 -0.68 -18.71
C PHE A 59 -1.69 -0.25 -17.36
N ALA A 60 -0.61 0.54 -17.37
CA ALA A 60 -0.01 1.05 -16.14
C ALA A 60 -0.97 1.90 -15.31
N ALA A 61 -1.76 2.76 -15.95
CA ALA A 61 -2.77 3.57 -15.27
C ALA A 61 -3.79 2.70 -14.53
N VAL A 62 -4.32 1.67 -15.21
CA VAL A 62 -5.28 0.73 -14.61
C VAL A 62 -4.66 0.01 -13.41
N VAL A 63 -3.42 -0.45 -13.52
CA VAL A 63 -2.72 -1.14 -12.41
C VAL A 63 -2.55 -0.21 -11.20
N PHE A 64 -2.13 1.05 -11.39
CA PHE A 64 -2.00 2.00 -10.29
C PHE A 64 -3.34 2.32 -9.63
N PHE A 65 -4.40 2.57 -10.41
CA PHE A 65 -5.72 2.83 -9.83
C PHE A 65 -6.31 1.61 -9.13
N ALA A 66 -6.11 0.41 -9.68
CA ALA A 66 -6.51 -0.84 -9.03
C ALA A 66 -5.76 -1.02 -7.69
N ALA A 67 -4.47 -0.69 -7.63
CA ALA A 67 -3.70 -0.73 -6.39
C ALA A 67 -4.21 0.29 -5.36
N VAL A 68 -4.58 1.50 -5.79
CA VAL A 68 -5.21 2.53 -4.93
C VAL A 68 -6.52 2.00 -4.36
N LEU A 69 -7.43 1.47 -5.19
CA LEU A 69 -8.67 0.87 -4.72
C LEU A 69 -8.42 -0.29 -3.76
N GLY A 70 -7.51 -1.20 -4.10
CA GLY A 70 -7.14 -2.33 -3.23
C GLY A 70 -6.65 -1.87 -1.86
N LEU A 71 -5.85 -0.81 -1.82
CA LEU A 71 -5.35 -0.23 -0.58
C LEU A 71 -6.48 0.36 0.28
N LEU A 72 -7.37 1.15 -0.34
CA LEU A 72 -8.53 1.77 0.33
C LEU A 72 -9.52 0.73 0.86
N LEU A 73 -9.70 -0.38 0.13
CA LEU A 73 -10.54 -1.51 0.53
C LEU A 73 -9.86 -2.48 1.50
N ASN A 74 -8.63 -2.19 1.93
CA ASN A 74 -7.85 -3.05 2.82
C ASN A 74 -7.61 -4.47 2.27
N VAL A 75 -7.47 -4.60 0.96
CA VAL A 75 -7.30 -5.88 0.25
C VAL A 75 -5.81 -6.18 0.07
N TYR A 76 -5.34 -7.29 0.65
CA TYR A 76 -3.98 -7.82 0.47
C TYR A 76 -2.85 -6.77 0.56
N ARG A 77 -2.91 -5.84 1.53
CA ARG A 77 -1.98 -4.69 1.66
C ARG A 77 -0.51 -5.05 1.46
N ARG A 78 -0.05 -6.09 2.17
CA ARG A 78 1.33 -6.55 2.06
C ARG A 78 1.72 -7.00 0.64
N ALA A 79 0.81 -7.67 -0.06
CA ALA A 79 1.03 -8.06 -1.46
C ALA A 79 1.06 -6.82 -2.37
N LEU A 80 0.18 -5.84 -2.15
CA LEU A 80 0.21 -4.58 -2.90
C LEU A 80 1.57 -3.87 -2.76
N TYR A 81 2.17 -3.88 -1.57
CA TYR A 81 3.50 -3.28 -1.39
C TYR A 81 4.59 -4.09 -2.07
N ALA A 82 4.59 -5.41 -1.85
CA ALA A 82 5.61 -6.30 -2.37
C ALA A 82 5.61 -6.37 -3.91
N LEU A 83 4.43 -6.30 -4.55
CA LEU A 83 4.28 -6.29 -6.00
C LEU A 83 4.42 -4.88 -6.58
N GLY A 84 3.96 -3.85 -5.87
CA GLY A 84 4.06 -2.46 -6.30
C GLY A 84 5.51 -1.99 -6.47
N ILE A 85 6.43 -2.46 -5.62
CA ILE A 85 7.87 -2.14 -5.70
C ILE A 85 8.48 -2.58 -7.04
N PRO A 86 8.53 -3.89 -7.40
CA PRO A 86 9.13 -4.33 -8.66
C PRO A 86 8.36 -3.82 -9.87
N PHE A 87 7.02 -3.71 -9.81
CA PHE A 87 6.23 -3.13 -10.89
C PHE A 87 6.65 -1.69 -11.19
N THR A 88 6.75 -0.85 -10.16
CA THR A 88 7.12 0.57 -10.31
C THR A 88 8.57 0.70 -10.77
N LEU A 89 9.51 -0.03 -10.17
CA LEU A 89 10.91 -0.01 -10.60
C LEU A 89 11.09 -0.48 -12.05
N GLY A 90 10.31 -1.49 -12.48
CA GLY A 90 10.29 -1.93 -13.87
C GLY A 90 9.91 -0.82 -14.84
N GLN A 91 8.96 0.05 -14.47
CA GLN A 91 8.58 1.21 -15.28
C GLN A 91 9.67 2.28 -15.33
N VAL A 92 10.35 2.55 -14.19
CA VAL A 92 11.53 3.44 -14.18
C VAL A 92 12.61 2.93 -15.13
N ALA A 93 12.94 1.63 -15.04
CA ALA A 93 13.94 1.01 -15.89
C ALA A 93 13.53 1.04 -17.37
N MET A 94 12.29 0.67 -17.69
CA MET A 94 11.80 0.69 -19.07
C MET A 94 11.81 2.09 -19.68
N TRP A 95 11.43 3.11 -18.92
CA TRP A 95 11.48 4.50 -19.39
C TRP A 95 12.90 4.92 -19.76
N TYR A 96 13.90 4.57 -18.94
CA TYR A 96 15.30 4.86 -19.23
C TYR A 96 15.81 4.08 -20.45
N LEU A 97 15.53 2.77 -20.51
CA LEU A 97 16.01 1.90 -21.59
C LEU A 97 15.37 2.21 -22.95
N GLN A 98 14.15 2.72 -22.98
CA GLN A 98 13.43 3.02 -24.21
C GLN A 98 13.62 4.47 -24.70
N GLY A 99 14.32 5.33 -23.95
CA GLY A 99 14.60 6.71 -24.37
C GLY A 99 13.34 7.52 -24.66
N MET A 100 12.35 7.46 -23.77
CA MET A 100 11.01 8.01 -24.01
C MET A 100 11.00 9.54 -24.27
N PRO A 101 10.17 10.04 -25.21
CA PRO A 101 10.27 11.38 -25.78
C PRO A 101 9.87 12.54 -24.84
N ASP A 102 8.94 12.35 -23.90
CA ASP A 102 8.50 13.41 -22.97
C ASP A 102 9.37 13.49 -21.71
N PHE A 103 10.54 14.11 -21.85
CA PHE A 103 11.53 14.08 -20.77
C PHE A 103 11.05 14.79 -19.50
N THR A 104 10.41 15.97 -19.57
CA THR A 104 10.02 16.73 -18.37
C THR A 104 8.96 15.98 -17.54
N LEU A 105 7.86 15.58 -18.18
CA LEU A 105 6.77 14.88 -17.49
C LEU A 105 7.19 13.47 -17.08
N GLY A 106 8.00 12.79 -17.91
CA GLY A 106 8.61 11.52 -17.59
C GLY A 106 9.51 11.59 -16.36
N VAL A 107 10.38 12.61 -16.23
CA VAL A 107 11.25 12.80 -15.05
C VAL A 107 10.44 13.07 -13.79
N VAL A 108 9.42 13.94 -13.87
CA VAL A 108 8.53 14.22 -12.72
C VAL A 108 7.86 12.93 -12.26
N ASP A 109 7.31 12.15 -13.19
CA ASP A 109 6.72 10.85 -12.90
C ASP A 109 7.72 9.90 -12.24
N LYS A 110 8.98 9.85 -12.71
CA LYS A 110 10.01 9.01 -12.06
C LYS A 110 10.37 9.47 -10.67
N ALA A 111 10.40 10.77 -10.40
CA ALA A 111 10.59 11.27 -9.04
C ALA A 111 9.43 10.83 -8.11
N VAL A 112 8.18 10.91 -8.57
CA VAL A 112 7.00 10.44 -7.84
C VAL A 112 7.06 8.92 -7.63
N GLN A 113 7.48 8.16 -8.64
CA GLN A 113 7.63 6.70 -8.55
C GLN A 113 8.72 6.27 -7.55
N LEU A 114 9.87 6.96 -7.51
CA LEU A 114 10.89 6.70 -6.50
C LEU A 114 10.39 7.07 -5.09
N ALA A 115 9.66 8.19 -5.00
CA ALA A 115 8.74 8.56 -3.92
C ALA A 115 7.96 7.36 -3.36
N LEU A 116 7.15 6.80 -4.26
CA LEU A 116 6.24 5.70 -4.00
C LEU A 116 7.01 4.45 -3.55
N VAL A 117 8.07 4.06 -4.25
CA VAL A 117 8.88 2.88 -3.92
C VAL A 117 9.46 3.00 -2.50
N ALA A 118 10.01 4.15 -2.13
CA ALA A 118 10.54 4.36 -0.78
C ALA A 118 9.46 4.16 0.30
N MET A 119 8.25 4.69 0.07
CA MET A 119 7.13 4.54 0.99
C MET A 119 6.58 3.10 1.04
N LEU A 120 6.52 2.40 -0.09
CA LEU A 120 6.13 0.98 -0.13
C LEU A 120 7.13 0.10 0.62
N VAL A 121 8.43 0.37 0.47
CA VAL A 121 9.48 -0.31 1.24
C VAL A 121 9.30 -0.03 2.74
N TYR A 122 9.07 1.23 3.13
CA TYR A 122 8.81 1.60 4.52
C TYR A 122 7.63 0.83 5.11
N LEU A 123 6.48 0.78 4.43
CA LEU A 123 5.31 0.03 4.89
C LEU A 123 5.60 -1.49 4.96
N LEU A 124 6.23 -2.05 3.93
CA LEU A 124 6.56 -3.48 3.86
C LEU A 124 7.49 -3.93 4.99
N LEU A 125 8.45 -3.09 5.37
CA LEU A 125 9.38 -3.37 6.47
C LEU A 125 8.71 -3.20 7.84
N ASN A 126 7.81 -2.24 8.00
CA ASN A 126 7.17 -1.97 9.28
C ASN A 126 6.07 -2.96 9.63
N GLU A 127 5.30 -3.46 8.65
CA GLU A 127 4.32 -4.52 8.89
C GLU A 127 4.99 -5.80 9.43
N ARG A 128 6.22 -6.12 8.95
CA ARG A 128 6.98 -7.28 9.44
C ARG A 128 7.35 -7.16 10.92
N ARG A 129 7.67 -5.94 11.37
CA ARG A 129 8.06 -5.68 12.77
C ARG A 129 6.90 -5.89 13.73
N LEU A 130 5.68 -5.54 13.32
CA LEU A 130 4.48 -5.73 14.14
C LEU A 130 4.17 -7.21 14.36
N VAL A 131 4.29 -8.04 13.32
CA VAL A 131 4.09 -9.50 13.41
C VAL A 131 5.17 -10.20 14.23
N ALA A 132 6.42 -9.72 14.18
CA ALA A 132 7.52 -10.31 14.95
C ALA A 132 7.42 -10.01 16.45
N ARG A 133 6.83 -8.87 16.85
CA ARG A 133 6.69 -8.44 18.25
C ARG A 133 5.51 -9.07 18.98
N SER A 134 4.57 -9.68 18.25
CA SER A 134 3.39 -10.35 18.80
C SER A 134 3.57 -11.87 18.97
N ARG A 135 4.77 -12.39 18.72
CA ARG A 135 5.18 -13.78 18.96
C ARG A 135 6.17 -13.81 20.11
#